data_AF-A0A969LB14-F1
#
_entry.id   AF-A0A969LB14-F1
#
_cell.length_a   1.000
_cell.length_b   1.000
_cell.length_c   1.000
_cell.angle_alpha   90.00
_cell.angle_beta   90.00
_cell.angle_gamma   90.00
#
_symmetry.space_group_name_H-M   'P 1'
#
loop_
_entity.id
_entity.type
_entity.pdbx_description
1 polymer ?
#
loop_
_entity_poly.entity_id
_entity_poly.type
_entity_poly.pdbx_seq_one_letter_code
_entity_poly.pdbx_strand_id
1 'polypeptide(L)'
;MELEKSDTMIQLHFHIKGSTELVCDRSLEPFEYPINLDQNLILKFGTHSEALTEEIEVISRNTIEINVAQPIYEFIGLAIPYKKLHPRFQSAFEEVEEDDLIVESQWVYSSDDKPSAADTDPNPNQEENLDPRWQILKKLKN
;
A
#
# COMPACT_ATOMS: atom_id res chain seq x y z
N MET A 1 11.89 17.02 -15.32
CA MET A 1 11.04 18.06 -14.73
C MET A 1 11.00 19.22 -15.71
N GLU A 2 9.80 19.70 -16.02
CA GLU A 2 9.57 20.84 -16.91
C GLU A 2 8.80 21.93 -16.14
N LEU A 3 9.08 23.19 -16.46
CA LEU A 3 8.47 24.35 -15.80
C LEU A 3 7.92 25.30 -16.85
N GLU A 4 6.63 25.59 -16.75
CA GLU A 4 5.95 26.57 -17.58
C GLU A 4 5.48 27.74 -16.72
N LYS A 5 5.93 28.96 -17.05
CA LYS A 5 5.56 30.17 -16.32
C LYS A 5 4.62 31.03 -17.16
N SER A 6 3.45 31.31 -16.60
CA SER A 6 2.48 32.26 -17.11
C SER A 6 2.43 33.52 -16.22
N ASP A 7 1.67 34.54 -16.61
CA ASP A 7 1.49 35.78 -15.84
C ASP A 7 0.68 35.57 -14.54
N THR A 8 -0.20 34.56 -14.54
CA THR A 8 -1.13 34.26 -13.44
C THR A 8 -0.75 33.03 -12.61
N MET A 9 0.11 32.15 -13.14
CA MET A 9 0.50 30.90 -12.48
C MET A 9 1.81 30.33 -13.03
N ILE A 10 2.38 29.38 -12.31
CA ILE A 10 3.48 28.51 -12.73
C ILE A 10 2.98 27.07 -12.72
N GLN A 11 3.32 26.29 -13.74
CA GLN A 11 3.03 24.86 -13.82
C GLN A 11 4.35 24.10 -13.79
N LEU A 12 4.41 23.07 -12.94
CA LEU A 12 5.56 22.20 -12.78
C LEU A 12 5.13 20.78 -13.16
N HIS A 13 5.83 20.20 -14.12
CA HIS A 13 5.62 18.82 -14.57
C HIS A 13 6.77 17.96 -14.04
N PHE A 14 6.43 16.99 -13.20
CA PHE A 14 7.37 16.06 -12.59
C PHE A 14 7.26 14.70 -13.27
N HIS A 15 8.37 14.23 -13.83
CA HIS A 15 8.56 12.85 -14.22
C HIS A 15 9.58 12.23 -13.25
N ILE A 16 9.10 11.38 -12.34
CA ILE A 16 9.92 10.77 -11.28
C ILE A 16 10.05 9.28 -11.58
N LYS A 17 11.29 8.85 -11.80
CA LYS A 17 11.65 7.45 -12.06
C LYS A 17 12.75 7.01 -11.12
N GLY A 18 12.56 5.88 -10.45
CA GLY A 18 13.52 5.31 -9.51
C GLY A 18 13.05 3.99 -8.92
N SER A 19 13.69 3.56 -7.85
CA SER A 19 13.25 2.45 -7.03
C SER A 19 13.36 2.82 -5.55
N THR A 20 12.51 2.23 -4.72
CA THR A 20 12.55 2.36 -3.26
C THR A 20 12.56 0.98 -2.63
N GLU A 21 13.22 0.84 -1.48
CA GLU A 21 13.17 -0.39 -0.70
C GLU A 21 11.92 -0.37 0.18
N LEU A 22 11.06 -1.38 0.01
CA LEU A 22 9.88 -1.59 0.83
C LEU A 22 9.99 -2.90 1.60
N VAL A 23 9.35 -2.96 2.77
CA VAL A 23 9.22 -4.20 3.53
C VAL A 23 7.90 -4.86 3.17
N CYS A 24 7.92 -6.15 2.82
CA CYS A 24 6.71 -6.89 2.51
C CYS A 24 5.88 -7.13 3.78
N ASP A 25 4.58 -6.82 3.74
CA ASP A 25 3.67 -7.02 4.86
C ASP A 25 3.41 -8.51 5.17
N ARG A 26 3.81 -9.42 4.26
CA ARG A 26 3.60 -10.88 4.39
C ARG A 26 4.85 -11.64 4.82
N SER A 27 5.95 -11.54 4.07
CA SER A 27 7.19 -12.25 4.41
C SER A 27 8.11 -11.46 5.35
N LEU A 28 7.82 -10.17 5.57
CA LEU A 28 8.70 -9.22 6.27
C LEU A 28 10.08 -9.05 5.63
N GLU A 29 10.26 -9.54 4.41
CA GLU A 29 11.50 -9.38 3.65
C GLU A 29 11.51 -8.02 2.92
N PRO A 30 12.66 -7.33 2.87
CA PRO A 30 12.82 -6.14 2.05
C PRO A 30 12.82 -6.52 0.56
N PHE A 31 12.25 -5.66 -0.28
CA PHE A 31 12.25 -5.80 -1.73
C PHE A 31 12.32 -4.43 -2.41
N GLU A 32 12.87 -4.38 -3.62
CA GLU A 32 12.85 -3.17 -4.43
C GLU A 32 11.50 -3.01 -5.13
N TYR A 33 10.91 -1.83 -4.97
CA TYR A 33 9.69 -1.41 -5.65
C TYR A 33 10.03 -0.34 -6.69
N PRO A 34 9.78 -0.58 -7.99
CA PRO A 34 10.01 0.41 -9.03
C PRO A 34 8.97 1.52 -8.93
N ILE A 35 9.42 2.76 -9.02
CA ILE A 35 8.58 3.96 -9.04
C ILE A 35 8.72 4.61 -10.41
N ASN A 36 7.59 4.81 -11.07
CA ASN A 36 7.49 5.60 -12.29
C ASN A 36 6.18 6.38 -12.22
N LEU A 37 6.27 7.69 -11.99
CA LEU A 37 5.11 8.55 -11.82
C LEU A 37 5.28 9.88 -12.55
N ASP A 38 4.17 10.34 -13.12
CA ASP A 38 4.02 11.64 -13.75
C ASP A 38 3.04 12.46 -12.92
N GLN A 39 3.48 13.61 -12.41
CA GLN A 39 2.68 14.46 -11.52
C GLN A 39 2.81 15.93 -11.93
N ASN A 40 1.73 16.69 -11.67
CA ASN A 40 1.66 18.10 -12.03
C ASN A 40 1.37 18.93 -10.78
N LEU A 41 2.08 20.06 -10.62
CA LEU A 41 1.85 21.02 -9.56
C LEU A 41 1.59 22.39 -10.17
N ILE A 42 0.46 23.01 -9.82
CA ILE A 42 0.06 24.33 -10.29
C ILE A 42 0.20 25.33 -9.15
N LEU A 43 1.10 26.30 -9.32
CA LEU A 43 1.32 27.38 -8.38
C LEU A 43 0.62 28.64 -8.88
N LYS A 44 -0.46 29.05 -8.22
CA LYS A 44 -1.23 30.24 -8.60
C LYS A 44 -0.72 31.46 -7.86
N PHE A 45 -0.60 32.59 -8.55
CA PHE A 45 -0.23 33.85 -7.90
C PHE A 45 -1.43 34.45 -7.16
N GLY A 46 -1.30 34.62 -5.84
CA GLY A 46 -2.31 35.20 -4.98
C GLY A 46 -1.77 36.23 -3.98
N THR A 47 -2.64 36.65 -3.08
CA THR A 47 -2.33 37.62 -2.00
C THR A 47 -1.80 36.95 -0.74
N HIS A 48 -2.02 35.65 -0.56
CA HIS A 48 -1.53 34.83 0.55
C HIS A 48 -1.07 33.47 0.04
N SER A 49 -0.20 32.82 0.82
CA SER A 49 0.25 31.46 0.55
C SER A 49 -0.73 30.47 1.17
N GLU A 50 -1.30 29.58 0.38
CA GLU A 50 -2.24 28.56 0.86
C GLU A 50 -2.24 27.35 -0.06
N ALA A 51 -2.16 26.15 0.49
CA ALA A 51 -2.37 24.92 -0.27
C ALA A 51 -3.88 24.69 -0.43
N LEU A 52 -4.37 24.75 -1.67
CA LEU A 52 -5.78 24.49 -1.99
C LEU A 52 -6.05 22.98 -2.12
N THR A 53 -5.11 22.27 -2.74
CA THR A 53 -5.18 20.84 -3.03
C THR A 53 -3.74 20.32 -3.14
N GLU A 54 -3.56 18.99 -3.14
CA GLU A 54 -2.25 18.34 -3.32
C GLU A 54 -1.52 18.80 -4.61
N GLU A 55 -2.29 19.12 -5.65
CA GLU A 55 -1.76 19.57 -6.96
C GLU A 55 -1.82 21.10 -7.17
N ILE A 56 -2.43 21.87 -6.26
CA ILE A 56 -2.63 23.31 -6.43
C ILE A 56 -2.28 24.08 -5.16
N GLU A 57 -1.29 24.96 -5.28
CA GLU A 57 -0.87 25.86 -4.21
C GLU A 57 -0.94 27.32 -4.66
N VAL A 58 -1.40 28.20 -3.79
CA VAL A 58 -1.33 29.64 -3.98
C VAL A 58 -0.01 30.14 -3.40
N ILE A 59 0.75 30.89 -4.19
CA ILE A 59 2.00 31.53 -3.78
C ILE A 59 1.90 33.05 -3.92
N SER A 60 2.66 33.77 -3.10
CA SER A 60 2.79 35.22 -3.24
C SER A 60 3.50 35.59 -4.54
N ARG A 61 3.11 36.72 -5.15
CA ARG A 61 3.79 37.26 -6.35
C ARG A 61 5.25 37.61 -6.13
N ASN A 62 5.66 37.80 -4.87
CA ASN A 62 7.02 38.18 -4.51
C ASN A 62 7.91 36.95 -4.22
N THR A 63 7.40 35.73 -4.38
CA THR A 63 8.17 34.50 -4.14
C THR A 63 9.21 34.31 -5.23
N ILE A 64 10.49 34.23 -4.82
CA ILE A 64 11.65 34.08 -5.73
C ILE A 64 12.04 32.60 -5.86
N GLU A 65 11.86 31.83 -4.79
CA GLU A 65 12.27 30.42 -4.69
C GLU A 65 11.08 29.56 -4.27
N ILE A 66 11.00 28.37 -4.85
CA ILE A 66 9.94 27.39 -4.58
C ILE A 66 10.60 26.11 -4.07
N ASN A 67 10.15 25.62 -2.91
CA ASN A 67 10.63 24.36 -2.37
C ASN A 67 9.84 23.19 -2.97
N VAL A 68 10.48 22.44 -3.88
CA VAL A 68 9.89 21.25 -4.51
C VAL A 68 10.16 19.95 -3.76
N ALA A 69 10.94 19.97 -2.67
CA ALA A 69 11.27 18.76 -1.93
C ALA A 69 10.04 18.13 -1.27
N GLN A 70 9.16 18.96 -0.71
CA GLN A 70 7.90 18.54 -0.09
C GLN A 70 6.97 17.84 -1.10
N PRO A 71 6.58 18.46 -2.24
CA PRO A 71 5.69 17.80 -3.20
C PRO A 71 6.29 16.52 -3.78
N ILE A 72 7.61 16.48 -4.03
CA ILE A 72 8.28 15.24 -4.49
C ILE A 72 8.15 14.12 -3.46
N TYR A 73 8.35 14.42 -2.17
CA TYR A 73 8.19 13.43 -1.09
C TYR A 73 6.75 12.91 -1.01
N GLU A 74 5.77 13.80 -1.13
CA GLU A 74 4.35 13.44 -1.12
C GLU A 74 3.97 12.59 -2.33
N PHE A 75 4.40 12.96 -3.54
CA PHE A 75 4.15 12.18 -4.76
C PHE A 75 4.71 10.76 -4.66
N ILE A 76 5.93 10.62 -4.15
CA ILE A 76 6.56 9.30 -3.93
C ILE A 76 5.79 8.51 -2.87
N GLY A 77 5.39 9.15 -1.77
CA GLY A 77 4.63 8.51 -0.70
C GLY A 77 3.26 8.00 -1.15
N LEU A 78 2.55 8.79 -1.97
CA LEU A 78 1.24 8.45 -2.53
C LEU A 78 1.32 7.37 -3.60
N ALA A 79 2.46 7.22 -4.28
CA ALA A 79 2.67 6.17 -5.28
C ALA A 79 2.87 4.76 -4.67
N ILE A 80 3.10 4.67 -3.37
CA ILE A 80 3.28 3.38 -2.68
C ILE A 80 1.90 2.76 -2.40
N PRO A 81 1.65 1.50 -2.80
CA PRO A 81 0.37 0.84 -2.55
C PRO A 81 0.13 0.62 -1.06
N TYR A 82 -1.15 0.65 -0.67
CA TYR A 82 -1.56 0.41 0.73
C TYR A 82 -1.08 -0.94 1.26
N LYS A 83 -1.05 -1.98 0.41
CA LYS A 83 -0.55 -3.32 0.73
C LYS A 83 0.77 -3.55 0.00
N LYS A 84 1.86 -3.73 0.75
CA LYS A 84 3.21 -3.93 0.22
C LYS A 84 3.48 -5.41 0.09
N LEU A 85 3.34 -5.94 -1.12
CA LEU A 85 3.62 -7.34 -1.42
C LEU A 85 4.91 -7.46 -2.22
N HIS A 86 5.77 -8.37 -1.80
CA HIS A 86 6.91 -8.78 -2.58
C HIS A 86 6.41 -9.30 -3.94
N PRO A 87 7.09 -9.00 -5.06
CA PRO A 87 6.73 -9.48 -6.40
C PRO A 87 6.43 -10.98 -6.51
N ARG A 88 7.03 -11.82 -5.64
CA ARG A 88 6.78 -13.27 -5.54
C ARG A 88 5.34 -13.62 -5.16
N PHE A 89 4.59 -12.68 -4.61
CA PHE A 89 3.21 -12.85 -4.14
C PHE A 89 2.19 -12.06 -4.98
N GLN A 90 2.64 -11.22 -5.91
CA GLN A 90 1.76 -10.47 -6.82
C GLN A 90 1.11 -11.38 -7.86
N SER A 91 1.81 -12.39 -8.36
CA SER A 91 1.27 -13.33 -9.36
C SER A 91 0.04 -14.12 -8.86
N ALA A 92 -0.05 -14.36 -7.55
CA ALA A 92 -1.22 -15.02 -6.95
C ALA A 92 -2.44 -14.08 -6.83
N PHE A 93 -2.24 -12.76 -7.01
CA PHE A 93 -3.27 -11.73 -6.87
C PHE A 93 -3.82 -11.28 -8.23
N GLU A 94 -3.02 -11.34 -9.29
CA GLU A 94 -3.42 -10.93 -10.66
C GLU A 94 -4.26 -11.98 -11.41
N GLU A 95 -4.27 -13.26 -10.97
CA GLU A 95 -5.08 -14.32 -11.60
C GLU A 95 -6.57 -14.30 -11.19
N VAL A 96 -6.99 -13.34 -10.36
CA VAL A 96 -8.39 -13.22 -9.92
C VAL A 96 -9.09 -12.19 -10.80
N GLU A 97 -9.71 -12.65 -11.89
CA GLU A 97 -10.53 -11.84 -12.80
C GLU A 97 -11.70 -11.15 -12.05
N GLU A 98 -12.01 -9.93 -12.47
CA GLU A 98 -12.89 -8.92 -11.83
C GLU A 98 -14.36 -9.31 -11.58
N ASP A 99 -14.80 -10.55 -11.85
CA ASP A 99 -16.22 -10.93 -11.76
C ASP A 99 -16.64 -11.57 -10.41
N ASP A 100 -15.69 -11.81 -9.49
CA ASP A 100 -15.96 -12.37 -8.16
C ASP A 100 -15.60 -11.38 -7.02
N LEU A 101 -16.17 -10.17 -7.07
CA LEU A 101 -16.04 -9.12 -6.04
C LEU A 101 -16.55 -9.50 -4.62
N ILE A 102 -16.85 -10.78 -4.35
CA ILE A 102 -17.26 -11.28 -3.02
C ILE A 102 -16.51 -12.55 -2.59
N VAL A 103 -15.70 -13.19 -3.44
CA VAL A 103 -15.03 -14.44 -3.05
C VAL A 103 -13.62 -14.12 -2.59
N GLU A 104 -13.44 -14.22 -1.28
CA GLU A 104 -12.14 -14.29 -0.61
C GLU A 104 -11.41 -12.94 -0.52
N SER A 105 -11.80 -12.19 0.52
CA SER A 105 -10.82 -11.88 1.56
C SER A 105 -10.13 -13.19 1.98
N GLN A 106 -9.23 -13.71 1.12
CA GLN A 106 -8.44 -14.89 1.38
C GLN A 106 -7.69 -14.55 2.65
N TRP A 107 -7.98 -15.29 3.72
CA TRP A 107 -7.44 -15.02 5.04
C TRP A 107 -5.92 -14.93 4.92
N VAL A 108 -5.40 -13.70 5.03
CA VAL A 108 -3.96 -13.41 4.86
C VAL A 108 -3.16 -14.05 6.02
N TYR A 109 -3.85 -14.38 7.12
CA TYR A 109 -3.40 -15.31 8.13
C TYR A 109 -4.03 -16.68 7.88
N SER A 110 -3.29 -17.54 7.19
CA SER A 110 -3.44 -18.98 7.34
C SER A 110 -2.30 -19.44 8.23
N SER A 111 -2.63 -20.00 9.38
CA SER A 111 -1.70 -20.89 10.07
C SER A 111 -1.38 -21.99 9.07
N ASP A 112 -0.11 -22.20 8.76
CA ASP A 112 0.33 -23.38 7.99
C ASP A 112 -0.11 -24.62 8.79
N ASP A 113 -1.32 -25.11 8.56
CA ASP A 113 -1.71 -26.48 8.88
C ASP A 113 -1.02 -27.35 7.83
N LYS A 114 0.31 -27.46 7.94
CA LYS A 114 0.99 -28.61 7.35
C LYS A 114 0.44 -29.82 8.12
N PRO A 115 -0.31 -30.73 7.48
CA PRO A 115 -0.59 -32.00 8.12
C PRO A 115 0.77 -32.68 8.27
N SER A 116 1.30 -32.69 9.50
CA SER A 116 2.36 -33.61 9.85
C SER A 116 1.88 -34.99 9.43
N ALA A 117 2.69 -35.68 8.63
CA ALA A 117 2.38 -36.93 7.94
C ALA A 117 1.95 -38.07 8.90
N ALA A 118 0.73 -37.99 9.42
CA ALA A 118 0.17 -38.95 10.36
C ALA A 118 -1.34 -39.20 10.17
N ASP A 119 -2.00 -38.52 9.24
CA ASP A 119 -3.41 -38.79 8.94
C ASP A 119 -3.54 -39.90 7.89
N THR A 120 -3.19 -41.12 8.27
CA THR A 120 -3.88 -42.31 7.78
C THR A 120 -4.92 -42.66 8.84
N ASP A 121 -6.18 -42.46 8.49
CA ASP A 121 -7.35 -42.87 9.28
C ASP A 121 -7.16 -44.30 9.80
N PRO A 122 -7.29 -44.52 11.11
CA PRO A 122 -8.43 -45.33 11.50
C PRO A 122 -9.09 -44.87 12.81
N ASN A 123 -10.42 -44.98 12.81
CA ASN A 123 -11.28 -45.44 13.92
C ASN A 123 -12.09 -44.33 14.63
N PRO A 124 -13.44 -44.45 14.74
CA PRO A 124 -14.32 -43.38 15.19
C PRO A 124 -14.45 -43.30 16.73
N ASN A 125 -13.34 -43.38 17.47
CA ASN A 125 -13.37 -43.50 18.94
C ASN A 125 -12.15 -42.87 19.66
N GLN A 126 -11.78 -41.62 19.37
CA GLN A 126 -10.84 -40.88 20.22
C GLN A 126 -11.34 -39.45 20.51
N GLU A 127 -12.02 -39.31 21.64
CA GLU A 127 -12.36 -38.02 22.28
C GLU A 127 -11.22 -37.44 23.14
N GLU A 128 -10.01 -38.03 23.14
CA GLU A 128 -8.97 -37.71 24.12
C GLU A 128 -7.71 -37.10 23.50
N ASN A 129 -7.79 -35.85 23.03
CA ASN A 129 -6.73 -34.83 23.17
C ASN A 129 -7.15 -33.48 22.57
N LEU A 130 -8.17 -32.85 23.14
CA LEU A 130 -8.43 -31.43 22.86
C LEU A 130 -7.65 -30.57 23.86
N ASP A 131 -6.86 -29.63 23.34
CA ASP A 131 -6.01 -28.70 24.10
C ASP A 131 -6.78 -28.09 25.29
N PRO A 132 -6.19 -28.10 26.51
CA PRO A 132 -6.84 -27.59 27.72
C PRO A 132 -7.35 -26.15 27.59
N ARG A 133 -6.73 -25.31 26.75
CA ARG A 133 -7.19 -23.93 26.52
C ARG A 133 -8.55 -23.87 25.82
N TRP A 134 -8.84 -24.79 24.91
CA TRP A 134 -10.10 -24.82 24.15
C TRP A 134 -11.26 -25.44 24.92
N GLN A 135 -10.96 -26.33 25.87
CA GLN A 135 -11.98 -26.85 26.79
C GLN A 135 -12.60 -25.76 27.68
N ILE A 136 -11.82 -24.73 28.01
CA ILE A 136 -12.28 -23.59 28.81
C ILE A 136 -13.29 -22.73 28.02
N LEU A 137 -13.11 -22.60 26.70
CA LEU A 137 -14.01 -21.82 25.85
C LEU A 137 -15.39 -22.47 25.68
N LYS A 138 -15.46 -23.81 25.62
CA LYS A 138 -16.74 -24.54 25.58
C LYS A 138 -17.57 -24.34 26.86
N LYS A 139 -16.91 -24.09 28.00
CA LYS A 139 -17.57 -23.88 29.30
C LYS A 139 -18.15 -22.47 29.46
N LEU A 140 -17.88 -21.56 28.54
CA LEU A 140 -18.33 -20.16 28.60
C LEU A 140 -19.60 -19.89 27.79
N LYS A 141 -20.29 -20.94 27.32
CA LYS A 141 -21.54 -20.80 26.58
C LYS A 141 -22.70 -20.53 27.55
N ASN A 142 -22.87 -19.26 27.93
CA ASN A 142 -24.10 -18.69 28.50
C ASN A 142 -24.87 -17.96 27.40
#